data_AF-A0A6J6ZDA7-F1
#
_entry.id   AF-A0A6J6ZDA7-F1
#
_cell.length_a   1.000
_cell.length_b   1.000
_cell.length_c   1.000
_cell.angle_alpha   90.00
_cell.angle_beta   90.00
_cell.angle_gamma   90.00
#
_symmetry.space_group_name_H-M   'P 1'
#
loop_
_entity.id
_entity.type
_entity.pdbx_description
1 polymer ?
#
loop_
_entity_poly.entity_id
_entity_poly.type
_entity_poly.pdbx_seq_one_letter_code
_entity_poly.pdbx_strand_id
1 'polypeptide(L)'
;MLAQQHVIIAKGQNHTDLEKLVSIATSMGHSASIRNNEVHVHADAEWGSTLNRAAFDAGITLTQLTPQLPNLEETFFEMTGDK
;
A
#
# COMPACT_ATOMS: atom_id res chain seq x y z
N MET A 1 6.56 -20.82 -3.54
CA MET A 1 6.33 -19.72 -4.48
C MET A 1 6.19 -18.47 -3.64
N LEU A 2 7.13 -17.53 -3.72
CA LEU A 2 6.92 -16.18 -3.19
C LEU A 2 5.91 -15.54 -4.14
N ALA A 3 4.63 -15.56 -3.77
CA ALA A 3 3.60 -14.89 -4.54
C ALA A 3 3.89 -13.40 -4.46
N GLN A 4 4.20 -12.81 -5.62
CA GLN A 4 4.29 -11.37 -5.77
C GLN A 4 2.98 -10.73 -5.31
N GLN A 5 3.00 -10.12 -4.13
CA GLN A 5 1.84 -9.41 -3.61
C GLN A 5 1.71 -8.07 -4.33
N HIS A 6 0.48 -7.75 -4.74
CA HIS A 6 0.17 -6.45 -5.31
C HIS A 6 0.51 -5.36 -4.30
N VAL A 7 0.83 -4.16 -4.80
CA VAL A 7 1.03 -2.99 -3.96
C VAL A 7 -0.09 -2.02 -4.24
N ILE A 8 -0.89 -1.69 -3.23
CA ILE A 8 -1.86 -0.60 -3.32
C ILE A 8 -1.15 0.70 -3.00
N ILE A 9 -1.22 1.65 -3.93
CA ILE A 9 -0.72 3.02 -3.74
C ILE A 9 -1.89 3.90 -3.33
N ALA A 10 -1.83 4.42 -2.11
CA ALA A 10 -2.81 5.35 -1.57
C ALA A 10 -2.16 6.70 -1.26
N LYS A 11 -2.83 7.79 -1.61
CA LYS A 11 -2.38 9.15 -1.29
C LYS A 11 -3.49 9.91 -0.58
N GLY A 12 -3.21 10.40 0.62
CA GLY A 12 -4.11 11.30 1.34
C GLY A 12 -4.04 12.73 0.79
N GLN A 13 -5.09 13.51 0.99
CA GLN A 13 -5.08 14.95 0.71
C GLN A 13 -4.07 15.69 1.59
N ASN A 14 -3.95 15.31 2.87
CA ASN A 14 -3.00 15.90 3.80
C ASN A 14 -1.85 14.92 4.09
N HIS A 15 -0.62 15.43 4.15
CA HIS A 15 0.56 14.63 4.46
C HIS A 15 0.47 13.95 5.84
N THR A 16 -0.13 14.63 6.82
CA THR A 16 -0.34 14.13 8.18
C THR A 16 -1.22 12.88 8.23
N ASP A 17 -2.02 12.63 7.20
CA ASP A 17 -2.92 11.48 7.14
C ASP A 17 -2.19 10.19 6.71
N LEU A 18 -0.99 10.30 6.11
CA LEU A 18 -0.23 9.14 5.61
C LEU A 18 0.19 8.18 6.73
N GLU A 19 0.63 8.70 7.88
CA GLU A 19 0.98 7.87 9.04
C GLU A 19 -0.23 7.12 9.61
N LYS A 20 -1.40 7.77 9.57
CA LYS A 20 -2.67 7.16 10.00
C LYS A 20 -3.12 6.07 9.02
N LEU A 21 -2.95 6.29 7.71
CA LEU A 21 -3.21 5.27 6.69
C LEU A 21 -2.30 4.04 6.84
N VAL A 22 -1.00 4.23 7.12
CA VAL A 22 -0.08 3.13 7.44
C VAL A 22 -0.59 2.35 8.66
N SER A 23 -0.93 3.06 9.74
CA SER A 23 -1.43 2.44 10.97
C SER A 23 -2.70 1.63 10.74
N ILE A 24 -3.63 2.12 9.92
CA ILE A 24 -4.84 1.40 9.51
C ILE A 24 -4.46 0.11 8.78
N ALA A 25 -3.62 0.19 7.75
CA ALA A 25 -3.21 -0.97 6.97
C ALA A 25 -2.51 -2.04 7.82
N THR A 26 -1.58 -1.62 8.68
CA THR A 26 -0.86 -2.53 9.59
C THR A 26 -1.77 -3.15 10.65
N SER A 27 -2.75 -2.41 11.17
CA SER A 27 -3.74 -2.97 12.10
C SER A 27 -4.63 -4.05 11.46
N MET A 28 -4.76 -4.02 10.12
CA MET A 28 -5.53 -4.98 9.33
C MET A 28 -4.66 -6.13 8.78
N GLY A 29 -3.40 -6.22 9.21
CA GLY A 29 -2.49 -7.33 8.89
C GLY A 29 -1.63 -7.13 7.64
N HIS A 30 -1.65 -5.94 7.02
CA HIS A 30 -0.87 -5.65 5.82
C HIS A 30 0.39 -4.85 6.12
N SER A 31 1.48 -5.17 5.42
CA SER A 31 2.70 -4.36 5.47
C SER A 31 2.51 -3.07 4.68
N ALA A 32 2.79 -1.92 5.30
CA ALA A 32 2.64 -0.60 4.69
C ALA A 32 3.86 0.28 4.94
N SER A 33 4.24 1.10 3.97
CA SER A 33 5.33 2.06 4.09
C SER A 33 5.03 3.37 3.36
N ILE A 34 5.58 4.49 3.83
CA ILE A 34 5.47 5.78 3.15
C ILE A 34 6.66 5.95 2.22
N ARG A 35 6.40 6.20 0.93
CA ARG A 35 7.43 6.51 -0.08
C ARG A 35 6.88 7.62 -0.98
N ASN A 36 7.70 8.60 -1.35
CA ASN A 36 7.31 9.67 -2.27
C ASN A 36 5.98 10.39 -1.92
N ASN A 37 5.68 10.56 -0.62
CA ASN A 37 4.41 11.14 -0.14
C ASN A 37 3.17 10.28 -0.49
N GLU A 38 3.35 8.98 -0.61
CA GLU A 38 2.31 7.98 -0.87
C GLU A 38 2.48 6.83 0.12
N VAL A 39 1.37 6.18 0.47
CA VAL A 39 1.37 4.94 1.24
C VAL A 39 1.35 3.77 0.27
N HIS A 40 2.35 2.92 0.37
CA HIS A 40 2.47 1.67 -0.36
C HIS A 40 2.06 0.54 0.58
N VAL A 41 0.96 -0.14 0.27
CA VAL A 41 0.44 -1.26 1.06
C VAL A 41 0.59 -2.56 0.28
N HIS A 42 1.29 -3.54 0.85
CA HIS A 42 1.37 -4.88 0.29
C HIS A 42 0.10 -5.64 0.63
N ALA A 43 -0.80 -5.76 -0.34
CA ALA A 43 -2.11 -6.36 -0.19
C ALA A 43 -2.67 -6.71 -1.57
N ASP A 44 -3.59 -7.66 -1.64
CA ASP A 44 -4.26 -8.01 -2.90
C ASP A 44 -4.97 -6.81 -3.53
N ALA A 45 -5.04 -6.77 -4.87
CA ALA A 45 -5.62 -5.64 -5.60
C ALA A 45 -7.07 -5.31 -5.20
N GLU A 46 -7.85 -6.33 -4.80
CA GLU A 46 -9.24 -6.17 -4.35
C GLU A 46 -9.36 -5.45 -3.00
N TRP A 47 -8.29 -5.44 -2.19
CA TRP A 47 -8.27 -4.85 -0.86
C TRP A 47 -8.32 -3.31 -0.87
N GLY A 48 -8.11 -2.67 -2.04
CA GLY A 48 -8.20 -1.22 -2.18
C GLY A 48 -9.55 -0.67 -1.72
N SER A 49 -10.64 -1.39 -2.02
CA SER A 49 -11.99 -1.01 -1.57
C SER A 49 -12.11 -0.95 -0.04
N THR A 50 -11.51 -1.90 0.67
CA THR A 50 -11.45 -1.95 2.13
C THR A 50 -10.63 -0.80 2.69
N LEU A 51 -9.45 -0.53 2.12
CA LEU A 51 -8.62 0.60 2.52
C LEU A 51 -9.32 1.94 2.33
N ASN A 52 -10.02 2.11 1.20
CA ASN A 52 -10.81 3.32 0.92
C ASN A 52 -11.85 3.57 2.01
N ARG A 53 -12.59 2.52 2.38
CA ARG A 53 -13.63 2.64 3.40
C ARG A 53 -13.04 2.98 4.76
N ALA A 54 -11.96 2.29 5.16
CA ALA A 54 -11.30 2.56 6.43
C ALA A 54 -10.69 3.98 6.50
N ALA A 55 -10.13 4.46 5.39
CA ALA A 55 -9.64 5.84 5.27
C ALA A 55 -10.79 6.84 5.46
N PHE A 56 -11.91 6.63 4.77
CA PHE A 56 -13.10 7.47 4.88
C PHE A 56 -13.65 7.51 6.30
N ASP A 57 -13.82 6.36 6.95
CA ASP A 57 -14.32 6.25 8.33
C ASP A 57 -13.35 6.93 9.33
N ALA A 58 -12.06 7.00 9.01
CA ALA A 58 -11.04 7.70 9.77
C ALA A 58 -10.96 9.22 9.49
N GLY A 59 -11.83 9.75 8.61
CA GLY A 59 -11.86 11.16 8.20
C GLY A 59 -10.80 11.55 7.17
N ILE A 60 -10.20 10.57 6.48
CA ILE A 60 -9.13 10.78 5.51
C ILE A 60 -9.71 10.77 4.10
N THR A 61 -9.55 11.87 3.38
CA THR A 61 -9.87 11.93 1.95
C THR A 61 -8.68 11.43 1.14
N LEU A 62 -8.86 10.32 0.42
CA LEU A 62 -7.89 9.83 -0.55
C LEU A 62 -7.99 10.63 -1.85
N THR A 63 -6.84 11.04 -2.37
CA THR A 63 -6.68 11.69 -3.69
C THR A 63 -6.23 10.70 -4.77
N GLN A 64 -5.65 9.57 -4.34
CA GLN A 64 -5.26 8.47 -5.21
C GLN A 64 -5.43 7.14 -4.45
N LEU A 65 -5.86 6.11 -5.18
CA LEU A 65 -5.95 4.74 -4.70
C LEU A 65 -5.87 3.80 -5.90
N THR A 66 -4.70 3.24 -6.15
CA THR A 66 -4.44 2.42 -7.35
C THR A 66 -3.69 1.15 -6.97
N PRO A 67 -4.20 -0.05 -7.29
CA PRO A 67 -3.40 -1.27 -7.22
C PRO A 67 -2.35 -1.26 -8.33
N GLN A 68 -1.10 -1.50 -7.96
CA GLN A 68 0.03 -1.68 -8.85
C GLN A 68 0.53 -3.12 -8.77
N LEU A 69 0.82 -3.69 -9.94
CA LEU A 69 1.57 -4.93 -10.03
C LEU A 69 3.02 -4.66 -9.66
N PRO A 70 3.69 -5.56 -8.94
CA PRO A 70 5.11 -5.42 -8.64
C PRO A 70 5.91 -5.29 -9.94
N ASN A 71 6.92 -4.42 -9.90
CA ASN A 71 7.80 -4.23 -11.04
C ASN A 71 8.64 -5.50 -11.27
N LEU A 72 8.87 -5.84 -12.55
CA LEU A 72 9.69 -6.98 -12.95
C LEU A 72 11.13 -6.86 -12.45
N GLU A 73 11.64 -5.63 -12.25
CA GLU A 73 12.97 -5.38 -11.71
C GLU A 73 13.07 -5.69 -10.20
N GLU A 74 12.14 -5.21 -9.37
CA GLU A 74 12.09 -5.56 -7.94
C GLU A 74 11.91 -7.06 -7.75
N THR A 75 11.03 -7.65 -8.56
CA THR A 75 10.83 -9.10 -8.68
C THR A 75 12.13 -9.85 -9.00
N PHE A 76 12.92 -9.32 -9.92
CA PHE A 76 14.18 -9.92 -10.34
C PHE A 76 15.22 -9.85 -9.23
N PHE A 77 15.33 -8.72 -8.52
CA PHE A 77 16.24 -8.58 -7.38
C PHE A 77 15.89 -9.49 -6.21
N GLU A 78 14.62 -9.67 -5.87
CA GLU A 78 14.22 -10.63 -4.82
C GLU A 78 14.47 -12.09 -5.23
N MET A 79 14.22 -12.46 -6.49
CA MET A 79 14.45 -13.83 -6.97
C MET A 79 15.93 -14.19 -7.16
N THR A 80 16.78 -13.19 -7.41
CA THR A 80 18.22 -13.39 -7.65
C THR A 80 19.11 -12.90 -6.51
N GLY A 81 18.51 -12.30 -5.48
CA GLY A 81 19.17 -11.67 -4.32
C GLY A 81 19.67 -12.63 -3.24
N ASP A 82 19.90 -13.90 -3.59
CA ASP A 82 20.69 -14.82 -2.77
C ASP A 82 22.18 -14.54 -3.03
N LYS A 83 22.79 -13.70 -2.17
CA LYS A 83 24.23 -13.69 -1.91
C LYS A 83 24.53 -13.30 -0.47
#